data_AF-A0A944IQ63-F1
#
_entry.id   AF-A0A944IQ63-F1
#
_cell.length_a   1.000
_cell.length_b   1.000
_cell.length_c   1.000
_cell.angle_alpha   90.00
_cell.angle_beta   90.00
_cell.angle_gamma   90.00
#
_symmetry.space_group_name_H-M   'P 1'
#
loop_
_entity.id
_entity.type
_entity.pdbx_description
1 polymer ?
#
loop_
_entity_poly.entity_id
_entity_poly.type
_entity_poly.pdbx_seq_one_letter_code
_entity_poly.pdbx_strand_id
1 'polypeptide(L)' 'MFRRREPVPFAFVAEADRFRSNVTPPPRESLGKTQIAARSLVGLTVAAGLVGSLLFGMPALQPSHAPQKSEAAVAR' A
#
# COMPACT_ATOMS: atom_id res chain seq x y z
N MET A 1 -28.02 53.48 -27.17
CA MET A 1 -27.19 52.63 -28.06
C MET A 1 -27.16 51.22 -27.51
N PHE A 2 -27.91 50.30 -28.14
CA PHE A 2 -27.94 48.89 -27.79
C PHE A 2 -26.61 48.24 -28.22
N ARG A 3 -25.72 47.97 -27.25
CA ARG A 3 -24.56 47.08 -27.49
C ARG A 3 -25.04 45.65 -27.34
N ARG A 4 -25.24 44.97 -28.49
CA ARG A 4 -25.37 43.52 -28.56
C ARG A 4 -24.11 42.91 -27.94
N ARG A 5 -24.25 42.25 -26.79
CA ARG A 5 -23.26 41.30 -26.29
C ARG A 5 -23.71 39.94 -26.79
N GLU A 6 -22.94 39.37 -27.71
CA GLU A 6 -23.14 38.01 -28.19
C GLU A 6 -23.06 37.02 -27.02
N PRO A 7 -23.95 36.02 -26.98
CA PRO A 7 -23.85 34.93 -26.02
C PRO A 7 -22.64 34.07 -26.38
N VAL A 8 -21.52 34.29 -25.70
CA VAL A 8 -20.32 33.46 -25.84
C VAL A 8 -20.62 32.03 -25.34
N PRO A 9 -20.33 30.99 -26.14
CA PRO A 9 -20.84 29.62 -25.96
C PRO A 9 -20.27 28.84 -24.76
N PHE A 10 -19.38 29.43 -23.96
CA PHE A 10 -18.74 28.76 -22.81
C PHE A 10 -19.18 29.31 -21.45
N ALA A 11 -20.30 30.05 -21.37
CA ALA A 11 -20.93 30.43 -20.10
C ALA A 11 -21.44 29.23 -19.26
N PHE A 12 -21.08 28.00 -19.64
CA PHE A 12 -21.31 26.77 -18.89
C PHE A 12 -20.56 26.69 -17.56
N VAL A 13 -19.47 27.41 -17.35
CA VAL A 13 -18.75 27.34 -16.06
C VAL A 13 -19.59 27.94 -14.92
N ALA A 14 -20.33 29.02 -15.20
CA ALA A 14 -21.19 29.68 -14.20
C ALA A 14 -22.50 28.90 -13.95
N GLU A 15 -23.01 28.18 -14.95
CA GLU A 15 -24.21 27.34 -14.80
C GLU A 15 -23.85 25.96 -14.21
N ALA A 16 -22.63 25.46 -14.40
CA ALA A 16 -22.16 24.19 -13.82
C ALA A 16 -22.11 24.24 -12.29
N ASP A 17 -21.80 25.40 -11.69
CA ASP A 17 -21.90 25.57 -10.24
C ASP A 17 -23.36 25.63 -9.75
N ARG A 18 -24.33 26.01 -10.59
CA ARG A 18 -25.77 25.95 -10.27
C ARG A 18 -26.31 24.52 -10.33
N PHE A 19 -25.71 23.65 -11.15
CA PHE A 19 -26.03 22.21 -11.23
C PHE A 19 -25.23 21.32 -10.28
N ARG A 20 -24.37 21.88 -9.43
CA ARG A 20 -23.95 21.17 -8.21
C ARG A 20 -25.14 21.14 -7.26
N SER A 21 -26.08 20.24 -7.57
CA SER A 21 -27.07 19.80 -6.61
C SER A 21 -26.31 19.46 -5.33
N ASN A 22 -26.87 19.86 -4.20
CA ASN A 22 -26.31 19.72 -2.88
C ASN A 22 -26.24 18.22 -2.49
N VAL A 23 -25.38 17.47 -3.17
CA VAL A 23 -25.02 16.11 -2.83
C VAL A 23 -23.94 16.26 -1.79
N THR A 24 -24.35 16.36 -0.53
CA THR A 24 -23.46 16.00 0.57
C THR A 24 -22.87 14.64 0.21
N PRO A 25 -21.54 14.50 0.05
CA PRO A 25 -20.95 13.21 -0.25
C PRO A 25 -21.49 12.20 0.76
N PRO A 26 -21.94 11.01 0.32
CA PRO A 26 -22.42 10.02 1.26
C PRO A 26 -21.36 9.82 2.35
N PRO A 27 -21.76 9.76 3.64
CA PRO A 27 -20.84 9.57 4.73
C PRO A 27 -19.91 8.41 4.41
N ARG A 28 -18.60 8.61 4.58
CA ARG A 28 -17.63 7.53 4.37
C ARG A 28 -18.05 6.35 5.22
N GLU A 29 -18.25 5.20 4.59
CA GLU A 29 -18.63 3.99 5.29
C GLU A 29 -17.55 3.65 6.32
N SER A 30 -17.95 3.60 7.59
CA SER A 30 -17.03 3.27 8.66
C SER A 30 -16.70 1.78 8.58
N LEU A 31 -15.43 1.42 8.78
CA LEU A 31 -15.04 0.02 8.79
C LEU A 31 -15.73 -0.68 9.96
N GLY A 32 -16.53 -1.70 9.65
CA GLY A 32 -17.13 -2.55 10.67
C GLY A 32 -16.06 -3.28 11.49
N LYS A 33 -16.36 -3.60 12.76
CA LYS A 33 -15.45 -4.32 13.66
C LYS A 33 -14.93 -5.64 13.05
N THR A 34 -15.81 -6.37 12.35
CA THR A 34 -15.47 -7.61 11.64
C THR A 34 -14.45 -7.39 10.53
N GLN A 35 -14.56 -6.27 9.80
CA GLN A 35 -13.65 -5.95 8.71
C GLN A 35 -12.25 -5.57 9.23
N ILE A 36 -12.19 -4.89 10.37
CA ILE A 36 -10.93 -4.61 11.06
C ILE A 36 -10.30 -5.93 11.54
N ALA A 37 -11.07 -6.79 12.20
CA ALA A 37 -10.59 -8.08 12.67
C ALA A 37 -10.05 -8.96 11.53
N ALA A 38 -10.76 -9.02 10.40
CA ALA A 38 -10.34 -9.78 9.22
C ALA A 38 -9.02 -9.24 8.63
N ARG A 39 -8.89 -7.92 8.46
CA ARG A 39 -7.65 -7.29 7.96
C ARG A 39 -6.47 -7.54 8.89
N SER A 40 -6.69 -7.39 10.20
CA SER A 40 -5.66 -7.66 11.20
C SER A 40 -5.23 -9.12 11.21
N LEU A 41 -6.17 -10.06 11.12
CA LEU A 41 -5.87 -11.49 11.08
C LEU A 41 -4.97 -11.83 9.88
N VAL A 42 -5.33 -11.36 8.69
CA VAL A 42 -4.52 -11.57 7.48
C VAL A 42 -3.10 -11.03 7.67
N GLY A 43 -2.96 -9.80 8.17
CA GLY A 43 -1.65 -9.21 8.44
C GLY A 43 -0.82 -10.03 9.44
N LEU A 44 -1.44 -10.48 10.53
CA LEU A 44 -0.80 -11.31 11.54
C LEU A 44 -0.36 -12.67 10.99
N THR A 45 -1.17 -13.32 10.16
CA THR A 45 -0.81 -14.60 9.53
C THR A 45 0.41 -14.46 8.63
N VAL A 46 0.45 -13.41 7.80
CA VAL A 46 1.61 -13.15 6.92
C VAL A 46 2.86 -12.87 7.75
N ALA A 47 2.76 -12.02 8.78
CA ALA A 47 3.88 -11.72 9.66
C ALA A 47 4.40 -12.98 10.38
N ALA A 48 3.51 -13.81 10.91
CA ALA A 48 3.87 -15.07 11.55
C ALA A 48 4.59 -16.04 10.59
N GLY A 49 4.12 -16.14 9.34
CA GLY A 49 4.78 -16.94 8.30
C GLY A 49 6.20 -16.46 7.99
N LEU A 50 6.40 -15.14 7.87
CA LEU A 50 7.72 -14.55 7.65
C LEU A 50 8.66 -14.80 8.83
N VAL A 51 8.19 -14.57 10.06
CA VAL A 51 8.96 -14.84 11.28
C VAL A 51 9.33 -16.33 11.37
N GLY A 52 8.38 -17.23 11.10
CA GLY A 52 8.64 -18.66 11.03
C GLY A 52 9.72 -18.99 10.00
N SER A 53 9.60 -18.48 8.77
CA SER A 53 10.60 -18.67 7.72
C SER A 53 12.00 -18.22 8.14
N LEU A 54 12.13 -17.09 8.85
CA LEU A 54 13.41 -16.62 9.36
C LEU A 54 13.96 -17.53 10.46
N LEU A 55 13.12 -17.92 11.44
CA LEU A 55 13.53 -18.81 12.53
C LEU A 55 14.07 -20.15 12.00
N PHE A 56 13.42 -20.72 10.98
CA PHE A 56 13.86 -21.98 10.39
C PHE A 56 14.94 -21.82 9.30
N GLY A 57 15.00 -20.69 8.61
CA GLY A 57 15.95 -20.43 7.52
C GLY A 57 17.32 -19.94 7.98
N MET A 58 17.39 -19.14 9.06
CA MET A 58 18.65 -18.60 9.58
C MET A 58 19.69 -19.67 9.97
N PRO A 59 19.32 -20.82 10.58
CA PRO A 59 20.25 -21.92 10.82
C PRO A 59 20.90 -22.46 9.53
N ALA A 60 20.16 -22.49 8.41
CA ALA A 60 20.69 -22.97 7.13
C ALA A 60 21.71 -22.00 6.50
N LEU A 61 21.67 -20.73 6.89
CA LEU A 61 22.62 -19.71 6.45
C LEU A 61 23.87 -19.65 7.35
N GLN A 62 23.91 -20.40 8.46
CA GLN A 62 25.10 -20.44 9.31
C GLN A 62 26.23 -21.13 8.55
N PRO A 63 27.44 -20.55 8.53
CA PRO A 63 28.60 -21.21 7.95
C PRO A 63 28.80 -22.54 8.66
N SER A 64 28.83 -23.63 7.90
CA SER A 64 29.13 -24.95 8.45
C SER A 64 30.51 -24.87 9.10
N HIS A 65 30.61 -25.26 10.37
CA HIS A 65 31.88 -25.34 11.09
C HIS A 65 32.68 -26.55 10.56
N ALA A 66 32.97 -26.55 9.26
CA ALA A 66 33.89 -27.51 8.65
C ALA A 66 35.29 -27.15 9.16
N PRO A 67 36.09 -28.12 9.65
CA PRO A 67 37.45 -27.83 10.07
C PRO A 67 38.18 -27.23 8.87
N GLN A 68 38.66 -26.01 9.06
CA GLN A 68 39.47 -25.28 8.10
C GLN A 68 40.76 -26.10 7.91
N LYS A 69 40.80 -26.96 6.88
CA LYS A 69 42.04 -27.59 6.45
C LYS A 69 42.92 -26.45 5.92
N SER A 70 43.81 -25.97 6.77
CA SER A 70 44.85 -25.02 6.43
C SER A 70 45.72 -25.60 5.32
N GLU A 71 45.38 -25.30 4.08
CA GLU A 71 46.23 -25.48 2.91
C GLU A 71 47.30 -24.37 2.90
N ALA A 72 48.12 -24.35 3.95
CA ALA A 72 49.24 -23.43 4.14
C ALA A 72 50.55 -24.18 4.45
N ALA A 73 50.58 -25.50 4.21
CA ALA A 73 51.73 -26.37 4.44
C ALA A 73 52.11 -27.14 3.17
N VAL A 74 52.16 -26.47 2.01
CA VAL A 74 52.91 -26.94 0.84
C VAL A 74 53.62 -25.75 0.23
N ALA A 75 54.65 -25.28 0.93
CA ALA A 75 55.69 -24.41 0.38
C ALA A 75 56.88 -24.42 1.35
N ARG A 76 57.62 -25.54 1.37
CA ARG A 76 59.02 -25.57 1.81
C ARG A 76 59.75 -26.65 1.02
#